data_AF-A0A6N8HRV6-F1
#
_entry.id   AF-A0A6N8HRV6-F1
#
_cell.length_a   1.000
_cell.length_b   1.000
_cell.length_c   1.000
_cell.angle_alpha   90.00
_cell.angle_beta   90.00
_cell.angle_gamma   90.00
#
_symmetry.space_group_name_H-M   'P 1'
#
loop_
_entity.id
_entity.type
_entity.pdbx_description
1 polymer ?
#
loop_
_entity_poly.entity_id
_entity_poly.type
_entity_poly.pdbx_seq_one_letter_code
_entity_poly.pdbx_strand_id
1 'polypeptide(L)' 'MNRKEVKDAINRYSREDLLSWRAHAVKCREYFLKYPDPFEVEECVFIIEHIDERLEKMER' A
#
# COMPACT_ATOMS: atom_id res chain seq x y z
N MET A 1 -9.46 -5.59 6.74
CA MET A 1 -8.39 -4.61 7.04
C MET A 1 -9.00 -3.30 7.49
N ASN A 2 -8.41 -2.56 8.44
CA ASN A 2 -8.93 -1.26 8.88
C ASN A 2 -8.22 -0.13 8.12
N ARG A 3 -8.88 0.44 7.10
CA ARG A 3 -8.30 1.50 6.25
C ARG A 3 -7.82 2.72 7.05
N LYS A 4 -8.41 3.02 8.21
CA LYS A 4 -7.98 4.15 9.06
C LYS A 4 -6.59 3.87 9.66
N GLU A 5 -6.43 2.70 10.27
CA GLU A 5 -5.15 2.28 10.87
C GLU A 5 -4.04 2.20 9.82
N VAL A 6 -4.37 1.75 8.61
CA VAL A 6 -3.43 1.71 7.48
C VAL A 6 -2.95 3.11 7.10
N LYS A 7 -3.85 4.09 6.96
CA LYS A 7 -3.45 5.48 6.69
C LYS A 7 -2.60 6.05 7.80
N ASP A 8 -2.98 5.80 9.06
CA ASP A 8 -2.22 6.25 10.22
C ASP A 8 -0.83 5.60 10.28
N ALA A 9 -0.69 4.33 9.89
CA ALA A 9 0.58 3.66 9.71
C ALA A 9 1.42 4.33 8.62
N ILE A 10 0.88 4.51 7.41
CA ILE A 10 1.58 5.12 6.27
C ILE A 10 2.17 6.50 6.64
N ASN A 11 1.44 7.31 7.41
CA ASN A 11 1.92 8.63 7.82
C ASN A 11 3.07 8.60 8.82
N ARG A 12 3.25 7.50 9.57
CA ARG A 12 4.25 7.36 10.64
C ARG A 12 5.55 6.69 10.19
N TYR A 13 5.51 5.86 9.16
CA TYR A 13 6.66 5.09 8.70
C TYR A 13 7.69 5.92 7.92
N SER A 14 8.93 5.44 7.91
CA SER A 14 10.01 6.04 7.14
C SER A 14 9.84 5.82 5.64
N ARG A 15 10.55 6.60 4.82
CA ARG A 15 10.56 6.41 3.35
C ARG A 15 10.96 4.98 2.96
N GLU A 16 11.96 4.41 3.63
CA GLU A 16 12.47 3.05 3.33
C GLU A 16 11.43 1.98 3.65
N ASP A 17 10.76 2.10 4.80
CA ASP A 17 9.68 1.20 5.20
C ASP A 17 8.51 1.26 4.22
N LEU A 18 8.14 2.48 3.78
CA LEU A 18 7.08 2.69 2.80
C LEU A 18 7.42 2.08 1.44
N LEU A 19 8.66 2.23 0.96
CA LEU A 19 9.09 1.60 -0.29
C LEU A 19 9.05 0.06 -0.20
N SER A 20 9.48 -0.50 0.93
CA SER A 20 9.41 -1.95 1.18
C SER A 20 7.95 -2.44 1.22
N TRP A 21 7.08 -1.73 1.94
CA TRP A 21 5.66 -2.07 2.04
C TRP A 21 4.95 -1.96 0.69
N ARG A 22 5.24 -0.92 -0.09
CA ARG A 22 4.72 -0.78 -1.46
C ARG A 22 5.10 -1.97 -2.33
N ALA A 23 6.37 -2.37 -2.31
CA ALA A 23 6.85 -3.52 -3.08
C ALA A 23 6.14 -4.82 -2.68
N HIS A 24 5.86 -4.99 -1.39
CA HIS A 24 5.06 -6.11 -0.89
C HIS A 24 3.60 -6.05 -1.38
N ALA A 25 2.94 -4.89 -1.27
CA ALA A 25 1.56 -4.69 -1.72
C ALA A 25 1.39 -4.96 -3.23
N VAL A 26 2.37 -4.59 -4.06
CA VAL A 26 2.39 -4.93 -5.49
C VAL A 26 2.43 -6.45 -5.71
N LYS A 27 3.29 -7.16 -4.98
CA LYS A 27 3.36 -8.63 -5.05
C LYS A 27 2.05 -9.30 -4.62
N CYS A 28 1.42 -8.80 -3.55
CA CYS A 28 0.11 -9.28 -3.11
C CYS A 28 -0.95 -9.05 -4.19
N ARG A 29 -1.01 -7.86 -4.79
CA ARG A 29 -1.92 -7.56 -5.90
C ARG A 29 -1.73 -8.53 -7.06
N GLU A 30 -0.49 -8.79 -7.49
CA GLU A 30 -0.20 -9.74 -8.57
C GLU A 30 -0.61 -11.18 -8.23
N TYR A 31 -0.47 -11.57 -6.96
CA TYR A 31 -0.95 -12.86 -6.48
C TYR A 31 -2.48 -12.95 -6.54
N PHE A 32 -3.20 -11.96 -6.00
CA PHE A 32 -4.67 -11.94 -6.01
C PHE A 32 -5.28 -11.69 -7.39
N LEU A 33 -4.51 -11.17 -8.35
CA LEU A 33 -4.92 -11.14 -9.76
C LEU A 33 -4.87 -12.54 -10.40
N LYS A 34 -3.95 -13.42 -9.96
CA LYS A 34 -3.88 -14.82 -10.41
C LYS A 34 -4.91 -15.72 -9.74
N TYR A 35 -5.22 -15.42 -8.47
CA TYR A 35 -6.23 -16.10 -7.67
C TYR A 35 -7.30 -15.07 -7.27
N PRO A 36 -8.30 -14.83 -8.15
CA PRO A 36 -9.15 -13.64 -8.07
C PRO A 36 -9.87 -13.51 -6.74
N ASP A 37 -9.39 -12.57 -5.94
CA ASP A 37 -10.09 -12.04 -4.78
C ASP A 37 -10.26 -10.53 -4.99
N PRO A 38 -11.42 -10.07 -5.48
CA PRO A 38 -11.64 -8.66 -5.80
C PRO A 38 -11.44 -7.74 -4.59
N PHE A 39 -11.77 -8.22 -3.38
CA PHE A 39 -11.61 -7.45 -2.16
C PHE A 39 -10.13 -7.23 -1.86
N GLU A 40 -9.33 -8.30 -1.89
CA GLU A 40 -7.89 -8.20 -1.62
C GLU A 40 -7.15 -7.39 -2.70
N VAL A 41 -7.59 -7.46 -3.97
CA VAL A 41 -7.06 -6.59 -5.03
C VAL A 41 -7.36 -5.12 -4.74
N GLU A 42 -8.58 -4.77 -4.33
CA GLU A 42 -8.96 -3.40 -3.95
C GLU A 42 -8.13 -2.89 -2.76
N GLU A 43 -7.95 -3.72 -1.73
CA GLU A 43 -7.17 -3.36 -0.55
C GLU A 43 -5.69 -3.14 -0.88
N CYS A 44 -5.11 -3.96 -1.77
CA CYS A 44 -3.74 -3.76 -2.26
C CYS A 44 -3.61 -2.44 -3.05
N VAL A 45 -4.57 -2.13 -3.94
CA VAL A 45 -4.58 -0.88 -4.70
C VAL A 45 -4.67 0.32 -3.76
N PHE A 46 -5.58 0.27 -2.79
CA PHE A 46 -5.73 1.31 -1.78
C PHE A 46 -4.41 1.58 -1.03
N ILE A 47 -3.72 0.52 -0.59
CA ILE A 47 -2.43 0.66 0.11
C ILE A 47 -1.38 1.32 -0.80
N ILE A 48 -1.25 0.84 -2.05
CA ILE A 48 -0.25 1.35 -2.99
C ILE A 48 -0.47 2.84 -3.26
N GLU A 49 -1.69 3.26 -3.55
CA GLU A 49 -2.02 4.67 -3.84
C GLU A 49 -1.68 5.58 -2.66
N HIS A 50 -2.03 5.19 -1.44
CA HIS A 50 -1.76 6.01 -0.25
C HIS A 50 -0.28 6.08 0.11
N ILE A 51 0.48 5.00 -0.15
CA ILE A 51 1.94 5.02 0.00
C ILE A 51 2.55 5.97 -1.03
N ASP A 52 2.12 5.89 -2.30
CA ASP A 52 2.64 6.74 -3.38
C ASP A 52 2.38 8.22 -3.09
N GLU A 53 1.16 8.58 -2.67
CA GLU A 53 0.85 9.94 -2.22
C GLU A 53 1.75 10.41 -1.06
N ARG A 54 2.06 9.52 -0.11
CA ARG A 54 2.91 9.88 1.04
C ARG A 54 4.35 10.10 0.63
N LEU A 55 4.87 9.25 -0.26
CA LEU A 55 6.22 9.35 -0.80
C LEU A 55 6.39 10.63 -1.60
N GLU A 56 5.44 10.98 -2.47
CA GLU A 56 5.45 12.25 -3.21
C GLU A 56 5.48 13.47 -2.28
N LYS A 57 4.77 13.42 -1.14
CA LYS A 57 4.79 14.47 -0.12
C LYS A 57 6.11 14.54 0.65
N MET A 58 6.91 13.48 0.70
CA MET A 58 8.24 13.50 1.32
C MET A 58 9.32 14.07 0.40
N GLU A 59 9.10 14.04 -0.91
CA GLU A 59 10.07 14.51 -1.92
C GLU A 59 9.90 16.01 -2.27
N ARG A 60 8.81 16.63 -1.80
CA ARG A 60 8.59 18.09 -1.85
C ARG A 60 9.18 18.79 -0.63
#